data_AF-A0AAE2ZZH0-F1
#
_entry.id   AF-A0AAE2ZZH0-F1
#
_cell.length_a   1.000
_cell.length_b   1.000
_cell.length_c   1.000
_cell.angle_alpha   90.00
_cell.angle_beta   90.00
_cell.angle_gamma   90.00
#
_symmetry.space_group_name_H-M   'P 1'
#
loop_
_entity.id
_entity.type
_entity.pdbx_description
1 polymer ?
#
loop_
_entity_poly.entity_id
_entity_poly.type
_entity_poly.pdbx_seq_one_letter_code
_entity_poly.pdbx_strand_id
1 'polypeptide(L)'
;MRKHKNQSVSDLHLNDDAIQLLTDKKYNPRLLSELLTHENFRKFMTDLEIYIDGFNDKGIQIANAFLDVMKCKLTELGADSTDAFASVFDNSHIEAEQYYMNILSSDLKSIVSDLRSAHMKDSNTASDIDYQSMVKNIIDDFASQIPTTSDDDTESSNDAYINGLLLLFCKNLEMKVTQLSVEEKQTLKEIFSRSKPAKEHRKLRRRNPKL
;
A
#
# COMPACT_ATOMS: atom_id res chain seq x y z
N MET A 1 -18.53 -27.96 3.96
CA MET A 1 -19.31 -27.11 4.90
C MET A 1 -19.41 -27.83 6.23
N ARG A 2 -18.84 -27.28 7.30
CA ARG A 2 -19.12 -27.80 8.65
C ARG A 2 -20.58 -27.46 8.99
N LYS A 3 -21.37 -28.44 9.41
CA LYS A 3 -22.73 -28.20 9.93
C LYS A 3 -22.59 -27.41 11.23
N HIS A 4 -23.21 -26.24 11.29
CA HIS A 4 -23.34 -25.48 12.53
C HIS A 4 -24.44 -26.11 13.38
N LYS A 5 -24.20 -26.20 14.69
CA LYS A 5 -25.27 -26.43 15.67
C LYS A 5 -26.15 -25.18 15.56
N ASN A 6 -27.41 -25.32 15.14
CA ASN A 6 -28.34 -24.19 15.00
C ASN A 6 -28.59 -23.56 16.38
N GLN A 7 -27.74 -22.62 16.80
CA GLN A 7 -28.08 -21.65 17.84
C GLN A 7 -29.00 -20.60 17.24
N SER A 8 -29.96 -20.11 18.03
CA SER A 8 -30.88 -19.09 17.57
C SER A 8 -30.11 -17.79 17.31
N VAL A 9 -30.50 -17.03 16.29
CA VAL A 9 -29.94 -15.68 16.05
C VAL A 9 -30.13 -14.78 17.28
N SER A 10 -31.19 -15.04 18.07
CA SER A 10 -31.45 -14.37 19.35
C SER A 10 -30.34 -14.57 20.40
N ASP A 11 -29.60 -15.67 20.33
CA ASP A 11 -28.51 -15.99 21.27
C ASP A 11 -27.25 -15.13 21.02
N LEU A 12 -27.20 -14.42 19.88
CA LEU A 12 -26.06 -13.57 19.50
C LEU A 12 -26.19 -12.12 19.97
N HIS A 13 -27.31 -11.74 20.60
CA HIS A 13 -27.59 -10.39 21.11
C HIS A 13 -27.36 -9.27 20.08
N LEU A 14 -27.56 -9.57 18.80
CA LEU A 14 -27.46 -8.58 17.72
C LEU A 14 -28.75 -7.77 17.62
N ASN A 15 -28.61 -6.48 17.33
CA ASN A 15 -29.76 -5.63 17.00
C ASN A 15 -30.31 -5.97 15.60
N ASP A 16 -31.53 -5.51 15.31
CA ASP A 16 -32.23 -5.82 14.06
C ASP A 16 -31.45 -5.35 12.82
N ASP A 17 -30.78 -4.20 12.90
CA ASP A 17 -29.96 -3.67 11.81
C ASP A 17 -28.76 -4.57 11.50
N ALA A 18 -28.07 -5.08 12.52
CA ALA A 18 -26.97 -6.02 12.35
C ALA A 18 -27.46 -7.35 11.77
N ILE A 19 -28.62 -7.85 12.21
CA ILE A 19 -29.22 -9.07 11.66
C ILE A 19 -29.56 -8.88 10.17
N GLN A 20 -30.13 -7.72 9.80
CA GLN A 20 -30.45 -7.40 8.42
C GLN A 20 -29.19 -7.35 7.56
N LEU A 21 -28.14 -6.66 8.03
CA LEU A 21 -26.85 -6.58 7.34
C LEU A 21 -26.27 -7.97 7.09
N LEU A 22 -26.26 -8.83 8.11
CA LEU A 22 -25.75 -10.21 8.01
C LEU A 22 -26.58 -11.07 7.04
N THR A 23 -27.90 -10.85 6.99
CA THR A 23 -28.84 -11.60 6.14
C THR A 23 -28.76 -11.17 4.67
N ASP A 24 -28.57 -9.88 4.40
CA ASP A 24 -28.49 -9.30 3.05
C ASP A 24 -27.28 -9.80 2.26
N LYS A 25 -26.24 -10.31 2.93
CA LYS A 25 -24.99 -10.84 2.34
C LYS A 25 -24.31 -9.88 1.34
N LYS A 26 -24.53 -8.57 1.47
CA LYS A 26 -23.86 -7.51 0.68
C LYS A 26 -22.44 -7.22 1.17
N TYR A 27 -21.74 -8.25 1.65
CA TYR A 27 -20.37 -8.21 2.15
C TYR A 27 -19.70 -9.54 1.82
N ASN A 28 -18.37 -9.63 1.92
CA ASN A 28 -17.64 -10.89 1.73
C ASN A 28 -17.83 -11.79 2.97
N PRO A 29 -18.62 -12.89 2.90
CA PRO A 29 -18.94 -13.68 4.09
C PRO A 29 -17.74 -14.49 4.61
N ARG A 30 -16.80 -14.84 3.72
CA ARG A 30 -15.53 -15.48 4.09
C ARG A 30 -14.69 -14.51 4.90
N LEU A 31 -14.49 -13.29 4.39
CA LEU A 31 -13.70 -12.27 5.08
C LEU A 31 -14.28 -11.93 6.44
N LEU A 32 -15.61 -11.77 6.55
CA LEU A 32 -16.25 -11.53 7.85
C LEU A 32 -16.02 -12.71 8.81
N SER A 33 -16.16 -13.95 8.32
CA SER A 33 -15.94 -15.13 9.16
C SER A 33 -14.50 -15.21 9.67
N GLU A 34 -13.52 -14.91 8.82
CA GLU A 34 -12.10 -14.90 9.17
C GLU A 34 -11.77 -13.75 10.13
N LEU A 35 -12.35 -12.57 9.94
CA LEU A 35 -12.25 -11.46 10.89
C LEU A 35 -12.75 -11.84 12.28
N LEU A 36 -13.97 -12.40 12.37
CA LEU A 36 -14.61 -12.78 13.63
C LEU A 36 -13.90 -13.94 14.34
N THR A 37 -13.14 -14.75 13.60
CA THR A 37 -12.40 -15.91 14.13
C THR A 37 -10.90 -15.66 14.31
N HIS A 38 -10.43 -14.45 13.98
CA HIS A 38 -9.04 -14.06 14.17
C HIS A 38 -8.67 -14.10 15.66
N GLU A 39 -7.48 -14.58 16.00
CA GLU A 39 -7.03 -14.73 17.39
C GLU A 39 -7.05 -13.40 18.16
N ASN A 40 -6.65 -12.31 17.51
CA ASN A 40 -6.62 -10.96 18.09
C ASN A 40 -7.97 -10.24 18.08
N PHE A 41 -9.03 -10.80 17.47
CA PHE A 41 -10.35 -10.13 17.39
C PHE A 41 -10.94 -9.86 18.77
N ARG A 42 -10.83 -10.81 19.70
CA ARG A 42 -11.34 -10.64 21.07
C ARG A 42 -10.62 -9.53 21.83
N LYS A 43 -9.30 -9.43 21.65
CA LYS A 43 -8.50 -8.36 22.24
C LYS A 43 -8.93 -7.00 21.67
N PHE A 44 -9.02 -6.88 20.35
CA PHE A 44 -9.50 -5.67 19.69
C PHE A 44 -10.88 -5.23 20.20
N MET A 45 -11.84 -6.15 20.33
CA MET A 45 -13.17 -5.84 20.85
C MET A 45 -13.12 -5.36 22.31
N THR A 46 -12.25 -5.95 23.14
CA THR A 46 -12.08 -5.53 24.53
C THR A 46 -11.48 -4.12 24.62
N ASP A 47 -10.43 -3.85 23.84
CA ASP A 47 -9.78 -2.54 23.82
C ASP A 47 -10.72 -1.45 23.23
N LEU A 48 -11.57 -1.83 22.27
CA LEU A 48 -12.61 -0.95 21.71
C LEU A 48 -13.70 -0.61 22.74
N GLU A 49 -14.16 -1.61 23.51
CA GLU A 49 -15.12 -1.40 24.60
C GLU A 49 -14.54 -0.47 25.67
N ILE A 50 -13.29 -0.69 26.09
CA ILE A 50 -12.60 0.18 27.06
C ILE A 50 -12.54 1.63 26.57
N TYR A 51 -12.27 1.85 25.28
CA TYR A 51 -12.25 3.18 24.67
C TYR A 51 -13.65 3.81 24.67
N ILE A 52 -14.67 3.10 24.20
CA ILE A 52 -16.04 3.61 24.09
C ILE A 52 -16.63 3.96 25.46
N ASP A 53 -16.38 3.12 26.46
CA ASP A 53 -16.89 3.31 27.81
C ASP A 53 -16.14 4.40 28.59
N GLY A 54 -15.00 4.88 28.07
CA GLY A 54 -14.20 5.95 28.67
C GLY A 54 -13.64 5.57 30.04
N PHE A 55 -13.47 4.28 30.33
CA PHE A 55 -13.10 3.79 31.67
C PHE A 55 -11.76 4.37 32.16
N ASN A 56 -10.82 4.63 31.26
CA ASN A 56 -9.51 5.15 31.64
C ASN A 56 -9.41 6.69 31.61
N ASP A 57 -10.43 7.41 31.10
CA ASP A 57 -10.35 8.86 30.88
C ASP A 57 -10.01 9.60 32.18
N LYS A 58 -10.64 9.18 33.27
CA LYS A 58 -10.35 9.71 34.61
C LYS A 58 -8.92 9.38 35.07
N GLY A 59 -8.41 8.19 34.74
CA GLY A 59 -7.04 7.80 35.04
C GLY A 59 -6.02 8.67 34.30
N ILE A 60 -6.25 8.92 33.01
CA ILE A 60 -5.44 9.82 32.18
C ILE A 60 -5.52 11.26 32.71
N GLN A 61 -6.71 11.74 33.05
CA GLN A 61 -6.89 13.06 33.65
C GLN A 61 -6.14 13.20 34.98
N ILE A 62 -6.18 12.18 35.85
CA ILE A 62 -5.41 12.18 37.10
C ILE A 62 -3.90 12.20 36.84
N ALA A 63 -3.43 11.41 35.86
CA ALA A 63 -2.02 11.40 35.49
C ALA A 63 -1.55 12.76 34.97
N ASN A 64 -2.32 13.38 34.06
CA ASN A 64 -2.03 14.72 33.54
C ASN A 64 -2.08 15.79 34.65
N ALA A 65 -3.07 15.74 35.54
CA ALA A 65 -3.14 16.64 36.68
C ALA A 65 -1.94 16.49 37.63
N PHE A 66 -1.40 15.28 37.78
CA PHE A 66 -0.17 15.07 38.54
C PHE A 66 1.04 15.71 37.85
N LEU A 67 1.15 15.62 36.52
CA LEU A 67 2.18 16.32 35.75
C LEU A 67 2.08 17.84 35.92
N ASP A 68 0.87 18.39 35.91
CA ASP A 68 0.62 19.81 36.17
C ASP A 68 1.09 20.24 37.56
N VAL A 69 0.79 19.46 38.59
CA VAL A 69 1.24 19.72 39.97
C VAL A 69 2.77 19.71 40.07
N MET A 70 3.42 18.73 39.44
CA MET A 70 4.88 18.64 39.43
C MET A 70 5.52 19.82 38.69
N LYS A 71 4.91 20.27 37.58
CA LYS A 71 5.34 21.47 36.88
C LYS A 71 5.22 22.72 37.76
N CYS A 72 4.08 22.92 38.42
CA CYS A 72 3.88 24.04 39.34
C CYS A 72 4.95 24.05 40.44
N LYS A 73 5.26 22.89 41.03
CA LYS A 73 6.31 22.76 42.05
C LYS A 73 7.69 23.10 41.51
N LEU A 74 7.99 22.71 40.28
CA LEU A 74 9.27 23.05 39.65
C LEU A 74 9.39 24.56 39.41
N THR A 75 8.32 25.21 38.95
CA THR A 75 8.28 26.67 38.78
C THR A 75 8.42 27.41 40.11
N GLU A 76 7.80 26.92 41.21
CA GLU A 76 7.99 27.47 42.57
C GLU A 76 9.45 27.41 43.03
N LEU A 77 10.23 26.44 42.54
CA LEU A 77 11.66 26.29 42.84
C LEU A 77 12.58 27.16 41.96
N GLY A 78 12.00 28.00 41.10
CA GLY A 78 12.74 28.98 40.28
C GLY A 78 13.04 28.54 38.85
N ALA A 79 12.46 27.42 38.39
CA ALA A 79 12.53 27.04 36.98
C ALA A 79 11.69 28.00 36.11
N ASP A 80 12.25 28.41 34.98
CA ASP A 80 11.58 29.28 34.01
C ASP A 80 11.04 28.49 32.80
N SER A 81 10.44 29.20 31.84
CA SER A 81 9.87 28.57 30.64
C SER A 81 10.88 27.95 29.67
N THR A 82 12.18 28.18 29.88
CA THR A 82 13.27 27.58 29.11
C THR A 82 13.91 26.39 29.82
N ASP A 83 13.45 26.09 31.03
CA ASP A 83 13.92 24.94 31.81
C ASP A 83 13.55 23.63 31.10
N ALA A 84 14.57 22.82 30.82
CA ALA A 84 14.41 21.55 30.13
C ALA A 84 13.50 20.58 30.91
N PHE A 85 13.52 20.58 32.25
CA PHE A 85 12.65 19.73 33.07
C PHE A 85 11.20 20.21 33.06
N ALA A 86 10.93 21.51 32.95
CA ALA A 86 9.57 22.01 32.76
C ALA A 86 8.96 21.49 31.46
N SER A 87 9.75 21.44 30.38
CA SER A 87 9.31 20.90 29.08
C SER A 87 9.01 19.40 29.10
N VAL A 88 9.64 18.64 30.01
CA VAL A 88 9.35 17.20 30.17
C VAL A 88 7.92 16.99 30.63
N PHE A 89 7.41 17.78 31.57
CA PHE A 89 6.04 17.64 32.06
C PHE A 89 5.01 18.00 30.98
N ASP A 90 5.28 19.04 30.19
CA ASP A 90 4.42 19.43 29.06
C ASP A 90 4.35 18.31 28.01
N ASN A 91 5.50 17.78 27.60
CA ASN A 91 5.56 16.73 26.58
C ASN A 91 5.11 15.34 27.08
N SER A 92 4.98 15.15 28.40
CA SER A 92 4.53 13.88 29.00
C SER A 92 3.01 13.78 29.11
N HIS A 93 2.28 14.84 28.77
CA HIS A 93 0.82 14.81 28.76
C HIS A 93 0.31 13.72 27.82
N ILE A 94 -0.62 12.92 28.34
CA ILE A 94 -1.26 11.86 27.59
C ILE A 94 -2.54 12.43 26.98
N GLU A 95 -2.56 12.54 25.66
CA GLU A 95 -3.78 12.79 24.91
C GLU A 95 -4.58 11.49 24.82
N ALA A 96 -5.72 11.44 25.50
CA ALA A 96 -6.51 10.21 25.62
C ALA A 96 -6.90 9.64 24.26
N GLU A 97 -7.43 10.46 23.36
CA GLU A 97 -7.83 10.03 22.02
C GLU A 97 -6.66 9.40 21.25
N GLN A 98 -5.51 10.07 21.22
CA GLN A 98 -4.32 9.55 20.55
C GLN A 98 -3.81 8.26 21.20
N TYR A 99 -3.82 8.17 22.54
CA TYR A 99 -3.43 6.98 23.28
C TYR A 99 -4.27 5.77 22.88
N TYR A 100 -5.60 5.91 22.90
CA TYR A 100 -6.51 4.83 22.53
C TYR A 100 -6.43 4.48 21.04
N MET A 101 -6.38 5.48 20.17
CA MET A 101 -6.25 5.25 18.73
C MET A 101 -4.99 4.48 18.38
N ASN A 102 -3.88 4.69 19.11
CA ASN A 102 -2.66 3.91 18.94
C ASN A 102 -2.86 2.43 19.31
N ILE A 103 -3.55 2.15 20.42
CA ILE A 103 -3.86 0.77 20.86
C ILE A 103 -4.76 0.07 19.82
N LEU A 104 -5.87 0.70 19.46
CA LEU A 104 -6.83 0.15 18.50
C LEU A 104 -6.20 -0.06 17.12
N SER A 105 -5.37 0.88 16.68
CA SER A 105 -4.66 0.76 15.40
C SER A 105 -3.64 -0.36 15.42
N SER A 106 -2.94 -0.57 16.53
CA SER A 106 -1.98 -1.67 16.67
C SER A 106 -2.68 -3.02 16.53
N ASP A 107 -3.82 -3.19 17.21
CA ASP A 107 -4.61 -4.41 17.18
C ASP A 107 -5.21 -4.68 15.79
N LEU A 108 -5.83 -3.65 15.22
CA LEU A 108 -6.43 -3.75 13.88
C LEU A 108 -5.37 -4.03 12.82
N LYS A 109 -4.18 -3.41 12.93
CA LYS A 109 -3.08 -3.61 11.97
C LYS A 109 -2.62 -5.07 11.96
N SER A 110 -2.52 -5.72 13.12
CA SER A 110 -2.19 -7.15 13.18
C SER A 110 -3.25 -7.98 12.44
N ILE A 111 -4.52 -7.79 12.78
CA ILE A 111 -5.63 -8.52 12.15
C ILE A 111 -5.64 -8.34 10.63
N VAL A 112 -5.56 -7.09 10.16
CA VAL A 112 -5.61 -6.77 8.74
C VAL A 112 -4.39 -7.32 7.99
N SER A 113 -3.21 -7.29 8.61
CA SER A 113 -1.99 -7.85 8.01
C SER A 113 -2.11 -9.35 7.79
N ASP A 114 -2.58 -10.09 8.80
CA ASP A 114 -2.71 -11.54 8.74
C ASP A 114 -3.79 -11.97 7.75
N LEU A 115 -4.94 -11.28 7.75
CA LEU A 115 -5.99 -11.49 6.75
C LEU A 115 -5.48 -11.21 5.33
N ARG A 116 -4.74 -10.11 5.12
CA ARG A 116 -4.14 -9.81 3.82
C ARG A 116 -3.21 -10.93 3.38
N SER A 117 -2.30 -11.38 4.24
CA SER A 117 -1.36 -12.47 3.94
C SER A 117 -2.07 -13.79 3.61
N ALA A 118 -3.19 -14.09 4.28
CA ALA A 118 -4.01 -15.26 3.97
C ALA A 118 -4.68 -15.15 2.58
N HIS A 119 -5.15 -13.97 2.21
CA HIS A 119 -5.83 -13.69 0.94
C HIS A 119 -4.86 -13.50 -0.24
N MET A 120 -3.59 -13.16 -0.01
CA MET A 120 -2.60 -13.03 -1.10
C MET A 120 -2.43 -14.32 -1.92
N LYS A 121 -2.78 -15.48 -1.35
CA LYS A 121 -2.71 -16.79 -2.00
C LYS A 121 -3.96 -17.14 -2.82
N ASP A 122 -5.00 -16.32 -2.76
CA ASP A 122 -6.25 -16.58 -3.48
C ASP A 122 -6.08 -16.27 -4.97
N SER A 123 -6.62 -17.15 -5.83
CA SER A 123 -6.47 -17.10 -7.30
C SER A 123 -7.05 -15.87 -7.99
N ASN A 124 -7.83 -15.06 -7.27
CA ASN A 124 -8.50 -13.86 -7.77
C ASN A 124 -7.88 -12.56 -7.22
N THR A 125 -6.83 -12.66 -6.41
CA THR A 125 -6.03 -11.52 -5.99
C THR A 125 -5.26 -11.04 -7.22
N ALA A 126 -5.18 -9.72 -7.44
CA ALA A 126 -4.39 -9.13 -8.52
C ALA A 126 -3.06 -9.86 -8.57
N SER A 127 -2.82 -10.58 -9.66
CA SER A 127 -1.66 -11.45 -9.85
C SER A 127 -0.40 -10.77 -9.34
N ASP A 128 0.54 -11.54 -8.77
CA ASP A 128 1.93 -11.16 -8.44
C ASP A 128 2.73 -10.73 -9.71
N ILE A 129 2.09 -10.03 -10.65
CA ILE A 129 2.75 -9.24 -11.66
C ILE A 129 3.44 -8.14 -10.88
N ASP A 130 4.70 -8.39 -10.58
CA ASP A 130 5.63 -7.39 -10.11
C ASP A 130 5.84 -6.38 -11.25
N TYR A 131 4.90 -5.44 -11.36
CA TYR A 131 4.97 -4.33 -12.30
C TYR A 131 6.26 -3.54 -12.12
N GLN A 132 6.86 -3.55 -10.93
CA GLN A 132 8.12 -2.88 -10.64
C GLN A 132 9.30 -3.62 -11.29
N SER A 133 9.38 -4.95 -11.16
CA SER A 133 10.35 -5.75 -11.91
C SER A 133 10.08 -5.73 -13.41
N MET A 134 8.82 -5.69 -13.86
CA MET A 134 8.48 -5.57 -15.27
C MET A 134 9.00 -4.25 -15.85
N VAL A 135 8.71 -3.12 -15.17
CA VAL A 135 9.19 -1.78 -15.57
C VAL A 135 10.72 -1.69 -15.49
N LYS A 136 11.35 -2.28 -14.46
CA LYS A 136 12.81 -2.33 -14.35
C LYS A 136 13.45 -3.13 -15.49
N ASN A 137 12.93 -4.32 -15.80
CA ASN A 137 13.39 -5.13 -16.92
C ASN A 137 13.20 -4.44 -18.27
N ILE A 138 12.12 -3.65 -18.42
CA ILE A 138 11.87 -2.81 -19.60
C ILE A 138 12.94 -1.71 -19.71
N ILE A 139 13.26 -1.03 -18.61
CA ILE A 139 14.28 0.04 -18.57
C ILE A 139 15.69 -0.53 -18.83
N ASP A 140 16.04 -1.67 -18.22
CA ASP A 140 17.34 -2.30 -18.35
C ASP A 140 17.57 -2.85 -19.77
N ASP A 141 16.55 -3.43 -20.42
CA ASP A 141 16.61 -3.81 -21.85
C ASP A 141 16.80 -2.58 -22.74
N PHE A 142 16.13 -1.47 -22.42
CA PHE A 142 16.24 -0.23 -23.19
C PHE A 142 17.64 0.39 -23.07
N ALA A 143 18.24 0.34 -21.87
CA ALA A 143 19.57 0.88 -21.62
C ALA A 143 20.69 -0.01 -22.19
N SER A 144 20.51 -1.33 -22.18
CA SER A 144 21.52 -2.29 -22.65
C SER A 144 21.57 -2.46 -24.17
N GLN A 145 20.49 -2.11 -24.88
CA GLN A 145 20.39 -2.27 -26.34
C GLN A 145 20.61 -0.98 -27.13
N ILE A 146 20.98 0.14 -26.49
CA ILE A 146 21.57 1.28 -27.20
C ILE A 146 23.05 0.96 -27.41
N PRO A 147 23.48 0.54 -28.61
CA PRO A 147 24.89 0.38 -28.86
C PRO A 147 25.49 1.78 -28.87
N THR A 148 26.51 2.03 -28.04
CA THR A 148 27.48 3.10 -28.30
C THR A 148 28.31 2.69 -29.51
N THR A 149 27.71 2.61 -30.68
CA THR A 149 28.45 2.56 -31.95
C THR A 149 28.63 3.98 -32.40
N SER A 150 29.87 4.44 -32.29
CA SER A 150 30.40 5.71 -32.74
C SER A 150 30.42 5.81 -34.28
N ASP A 151 29.32 5.51 -34.95
CA ASP A 151 29.12 5.78 -36.37
C ASP A 151 27.78 6.53 -36.56
N ASP A 152 27.97 7.78 -36.96
CA ASP A 152 27.05 8.91 -36.92
C ASP A 152 26.15 8.93 -38.18
N ASP A 153 25.13 8.07 -38.23
CA ASP A 153 24.02 8.20 -39.17
C ASP A 153 22.68 8.27 -38.43
N THR A 154 21.94 9.36 -38.68
CA THR A 154 20.68 9.68 -37.98
C THR A 154 19.59 8.63 -38.22
N GLU A 155 19.70 7.82 -39.27
CA GLU A 155 18.78 6.74 -39.60
C GLU A 155 19.05 5.47 -38.78
N SER A 156 20.31 5.14 -38.51
CA SER A 156 20.73 3.94 -37.75
C SER A 156 20.25 3.98 -36.30
N SER A 157 20.32 5.15 -35.65
CA SER A 157 19.87 5.32 -34.27
C SER A 157 18.34 5.25 -34.09
N ASN A 158 17.59 5.71 -35.09
CA ASN A 158 16.13 5.60 -35.04
C ASN A 158 15.69 4.15 -35.29
N ASP A 159 16.38 3.43 -36.18
CA ASP A 159 16.12 2.00 -36.38
C ASP A 159 16.44 1.21 -35.10
N ALA A 160 17.53 1.52 -34.39
CA ALA A 160 17.84 0.92 -33.08
C ALA A 160 16.73 1.14 -32.03
N TYR A 161 16.19 2.35 -31.93
CA TYR A 161 15.08 2.67 -31.03
C TYR A 161 13.80 1.89 -31.39
N ILE A 162 13.45 1.81 -32.67
CA ILE A 162 12.29 1.08 -33.17
C ILE A 162 12.45 -0.44 -33.01
N ASN A 163 13.67 -0.95 -33.21
CA ASN A 163 14.02 -2.34 -32.95
C ASN A 163 13.89 -2.67 -31.45
N GLY A 164 14.31 -1.77 -30.57
CA GLY A 164 14.11 -1.89 -29.12
C GLY A 164 12.63 -1.97 -28.74
N LEU A 165 11.77 -1.14 -29.35
CA LEU A 165 10.31 -1.21 -29.12
C LEU A 165 9.69 -2.53 -29.59
N LEU A 166 10.17 -3.09 -30.70
CA LEU A 166 9.71 -4.39 -31.20
C LEU A 166 10.07 -5.53 -30.25
N LEU A 167 11.31 -5.55 -29.75
CA LEU A 167 11.77 -6.53 -28.78
C LEU A 167 10.96 -6.43 -27.47
N LEU A 168 10.70 -5.20 -27.02
CA LEU A 168 9.90 -4.93 -25.84
C LEU A 168 8.45 -5.41 -25.98
N PHE A 169 7.83 -5.12 -27.12
CA PHE A 169 6.48 -5.57 -27.43
C PHE A 169 6.37 -7.10 -27.40
N CYS A 170 7.34 -7.80 -28.01
CA CYS A 170 7.37 -9.26 -28.00
C CYS A 170 7.59 -9.81 -26.59
N LYS A 171 8.51 -9.23 -25.82
CA LYS A 171 8.80 -9.64 -24.44
C LYS A 171 7.60 -9.46 -23.51
N ASN A 172 6.88 -8.34 -23.63
CA ASN A 172 5.69 -8.04 -22.82
C ASN A 172 4.51 -8.97 -23.12
N LEU A 173 4.43 -9.52 -24.32
CA LEU A 173 3.40 -10.48 -24.71
C LEU A 173 3.87 -11.94 -24.58
N GLU A 174 5.04 -12.17 -23.96
CA GLU A 174 5.69 -13.49 -23.84
C GLU A 174 5.91 -14.21 -25.18
N MET A 175 6.07 -13.42 -26.26
CA MET A 175 6.30 -13.91 -27.62
C MET A 175 7.79 -13.93 -27.96
N LYS A 176 8.23 -14.96 -28.70
CA LYS A 176 9.60 -14.96 -29.23
C LYS A 176 9.64 -14.15 -30.52
N VAL A 177 10.54 -13.17 -30.59
CA VAL A 177 10.73 -12.33 -31.79
C VAL A 177 11.07 -13.17 -33.03
N THR A 178 11.68 -14.34 -32.85
CA THR A 178 11.96 -15.31 -33.92
C THR A 178 10.71 -15.95 -34.52
N GLN A 179 9.57 -15.92 -33.83
CA GLN A 179 8.29 -16.44 -34.32
C GLN A 179 7.58 -15.47 -35.26
N LEU A 180 7.91 -14.18 -35.22
CA LEU A 180 7.36 -13.20 -36.15
C LEU A 180 8.02 -13.31 -37.51
N SER A 181 7.21 -13.30 -38.57
CA SER A 181 7.65 -13.23 -39.96
C SER A 181 8.36 -11.90 -40.24
N VAL A 182 9.06 -11.83 -41.38
CA VAL A 182 9.74 -10.59 -41.80
C VAL A 182 8.71 -9.48 -42.05
N GLU A 183 7.55 -9.82 -42.61
CA GLU A 183 6.45 -8.90 -42.90
C GLU A 183 5.79 -8.39 -41.61
N GLU A 184 5.57 -9.27 -40.64
CA GLU A 184 5.00 -8.89 -39.33
C GLU A 184 5.94 -7.96 -38.56
N LYS A 185 7.25 -8.28 -38.56
CA LYS A 185 8.27 -7.41 -37.97
C LYS A 185 8.26 -6.04 -38.63
N GLN A 186 8.24 -5.98 -39.96
CA GLN A 186 8.24 -4.73 -40.71
C GLN A 186 6.98 -3.90 -40.41
N THR A 187 5.81 -4.54 -40.39
CA THR A 187 4.53 -3.90 -40.09
C THR A 187 4.53 -3.30 -38.68
N LEU A 188 5.03 -4.04 -37.68
CA LEU A 188 5.13 -3.55 -36.31
C LEU A 188 6.12 -2.38 -36.18
N LYS A 189 7.28 -2.45 -36.84
CA LYS A 189 8.24 -1.33 -36.87
C LYS A 189 7.62 -0.07 -37.46
N GLU A 190 6.84 -0.19 -38.54
CA GLU A 190 6.12 0.94 -39.14
C GLU A 190 5.07 1.53 -38.19
N ILE A 191 4.32 0.68 -37.48
CA ILE A 191 3.38 1.12 -36.45
C ILE A 191 4.11 1.88 -35.33
N PHE A 192 5.20 1.34 -34.82
CA PHE A 192 5.99 1.98 -33.76
C PHE A 192 6.59 3.31 -34.21
N SER A 193 7.03 3.42 -35.47
CA SER A 193 7.58 4.65 -36.04
C SER A 193 6.57 5.81 -36.06
N ARG A 194 5.28 5.51 -36.10
CA ARG A 194 4.18 6.49 -36.10
C ARG A 194 3.79 6.97 -34.71
N SER A 195 4.27 6.30 -33.66
CA SER A 195 3.95 6.60 -32.26
C SER A 195 4.47 7.97 -31.82
N LYS A 196 3.80 8.58 -30.83
CA LYS A 196 4.23 9.87 -30.24
C LYS A 196 5.64 9.79 -29.63
N PRO A 197 6.01 8.74 -28.85
CA PRO A 197 7.37 8.61 -28.30
C PRO A 197 8.45 8.51 -29.39
N ALA A 198 8.22 7.73 -30.46
CA ALA A 198 9.17 7.62 -31.57
C ALA A 198 9.36 8.96 -32.30
N LYS A 199 8.27 9.72 -32.50
CA LYS A 199 8.33 11.07 -33.08
C LYS A 199 9.09 12.06 -32.21
N GLU A 200 8.95 11.96 -30.89
CA GLU A 200 9.66 12.81 -29.93
C GLU A 200 11.15 12.45 -29.85
N HIS A 201 11.50 11.16 -29.81
CA HIS A 201 12.89 10.68 -29.88
C HIS A 201 13.60 11.17 -31.15
N ARG A 202 12.94 11.08 -32.30
CA ARG A 202 13.46 11.60 -33.58
C ARG A 202 13.67 13.12 -33.57
N LYS A 203 12.78 13.87 -32.90
CA LYS A 203 12.91 15.34 -32.74
C LYS A 203 14.05 15.72 -31.79
N LEU A 204 14.23 14.99 -30.70
CA LEU A 204 15.29 15.21 -29.71
C LEU A 204 16.68 15.00 -30.32
N ARG A 205 16.87 13.93 -31.09
CA ARG A 205 18.16 13.67 -31.77
C ARG A 205 18.47 14.65 -32.90
N ARG A 206 17.47 15.10 -33.67
CA ARG A 206 17.65 16.19 -34.66
C ARG A 206 18.11 17.50 -34.03
N ARG A 207 17.81 17.73 -32.75
CA ARG A 207 18.18 18.95 -32.01
C ARG A 207 19.60 18.88 -31.41
N ASN A 208 20.13 17.68 -31.16
CA ASN A 208 21.44 17.45 -30.56
C ASN A 208 22.22 16.38 -31.36
N PRO A 209 22.85 16.74 -32.48
CA PRO A 209 23.58 15.79 -33.33
C PRO A 209 24.96 15.38 -32.80
N LYS A 210 25.41 15.87 -31.64
CA LYS A 210 26.74 15.55 -31.08
C LYS A 210 26.66 15.27 -29.57
N LEU A 211 26.31 14.03 -29.24
CA LEU A 211 26.61 13.34 -27.98
C LEU A 211 26.45 11.83 -28.20
#